data_AF-A0A2S2QJE5-F1
#
_entry.id   AF-A0A2S2QJE5-F1
#
_cell.length_a   1.000
_cell.length_b   1.000
_cell.length_c   1.000
_cell.angle_alpha   90.00
_cell.angle_beta   90.00
_cell.angle_gamma   90.00
#
_symmetry.space_group_name_H-M   'P 1'
#
loop_
_entity.id
_entity.type
_entity.pdbx_description
1 polymer ?
#
loop_
_entity_poly.entity_id
_entity_poly.type
_entity_poly.pdbx_seq_one_letter_code
_entity_poly.pdbx_strand_id
1 'polypeptide(L)'
;MPRAQKASYGRRTANATRMYNRRQQNNTPERSQTLVQEQRNALSMKSAFNYQSEIDYLNIKALQIGRMTILCPKCHAKKWKDETHRLCCADGKVVLHQFEDLPDLIKSLIDNSHPLSKHFFDNSRRYNTLFQIT
;
A
#
# COMPACT_ATOMS: atom_id res chain seq x y z
N MET A 1 26.73 11.43 75.96
CA MET A 1 26.08 11.96 74.73
C MET A 1 26.26 10.95 73.60
N PRO A 2 25.23 10.65 72.78
CA PRO A 2 25.24 9.52 71.87
C PRO A 2 25.95 9.82 70.53
N ARG A 3 26.53 8.79 69.94
CA ARG A 3 27.30 8.80 68.69
C ARG A 3 26.35 8.93 67.49
N ALA A 4 26.54 9.94 66.63
CA ALA A 4 25.72 10.15 65.44
C ALA A 4 25.87 8.99 64.43
N GLN A 5 24.73 8.51 63.90
CA GLN A 5 24.68 7.52 62.82
C GLN A 5 25.19 8.15 61.51
N LYS A 6 26.14 7.48 60.85
CA LYS A 6 26.60 7.88 59.51
C LYS A 6 25.60 7.38 58.46
N ALA A 7 25.00 8.29 57.71
CA ALA A 7 24.21 7.95 56.53
C ALA A 7 25.12 7.35 55.44
N SER A 8 24.79 6.15 54.95
CA SER A 8 25.46 5.57 53.78
C SER A 8 24.91 6.22 52.52
N TYR A 9 25.67 7.15 51.96
CA TYR A 9 25.42 7.64 50.61
C TYR A 9 25.72 6.51 49.62
N GLY A 10 24.68 5.80 49.18
CA GLY A 10 24.78 4.79 48.13
C GLY A 10 25.39 5.38 46.87
N ARG A 11 26.57 4.88 46.47
CA ARG A 11 27.19 5.23 45.19
C ARG A 11 26.30 4.70 44.07
N ARG A 12 25.55 5.58 43.40
CA ARG A 12 24.92 5.24 42.11
C ARG A 12 26.03 4.80 41.18
N THR A 13 25.98 3.55 40.72
CA THR A 13 26.97 3.03 39.78
C THR A 13 26.82 3.75 38.45
N ALA A 14 27.93 4.07 37.78
CA ALA A 14 27.91 4.75 36.48
C ALA A 14 27.03 4.03 35.44
N ASN A 15 26.87 2.70 35.57
CA ASN A 15 25.97 1.89 34.76
C ASN A 15 24.49 2.17 35.02
N ALA A 16 24.08 2.38 36.27
CA ALA A 16 22.70 2.75 36.59
C ALA A 16 22.33 4.12 35.98
N THR A 17 23.26 5.08 36.05
CA THR A 17 23.08 6.41 35.43
C THR A 17 23.05 6.31 33.89
N ARG A 18 23.91 5.50 33.27
CA ARG A 18 23.87 5.24 31.83
C ARG A 18 22.57 4.58 31.38
N MET A 19 22.06 3.60 32.13
CA MET A 19 20.78 2.94 31.79
C MET A 19 19.58 3.88 31.95
N TYR A 20 19.58 4.74 32.98
CA TYR A 20 18.58 5.78 33.16
C TYR A 20 18.61 6.80 32.02
N ASN A 21 19.78 7.30 31.63
CA ASN A 21 19.93 8.24 30.53
C ASN A 21 19.54 7.62 29.17
N ARG A 22 19.84 6.33 28.94
CA ARG A 22 19.42 5.59 27.74
C ARG A 22 17.90 5.41 27.69
N ARG A 23 17.24 5.20 28.84
CA ARG A 23 15.77 5.16 28.92
C ARG A 23 15.13 6.53 28.70
N GLN A 24 15.74 7.62 29.21
CA GLN A 24 15.28 8.98 28.94
C GLN A 24 15.47 9.36 27.46
N GLN A 25 16.57 8.94 26.81
CA GLN A 25 16.75 9.07 25.35
C GLN A 25 15.75 8.25 24.54
N ASN A 26 15.32 7.09 25.02
CA ASN A 26 14.26 6.31 24.36
C ASN A 26 12.86 6.95 24.50
N ASN A 27 12.68 7.89 25.43
CA ASN A 27 11.45 8.63 25.72
C ASN A 27 11.53 10.12 25.29
N THR A 28 12.46 10.51 24.42
CA THR A 28 12.55 11.91 23.98
C THR A 28 11.44 12.26 22.98
N PRO A 29 10.87 13.48 23.07
CA PRO A 29 9.89 13.99 22.11
C PRO A 29 10.44 14.04 20.68
N GLU A 30 11.76 13.99 20.49
CA GLU A 30 12.41 13.91 19.17
C GLU A 30 11.99 12.70 18.35
N ARG A 31 11.90 11.49 18.93
CA ARG A 31 11.48 10.30 18.18
C ARG A 31 9.99 10.34 17.82
N SER A 32 9.18 10.94 18.69
CA SER A 32 7.77 11.21 18.39
C SER A 32 7.64 12.26 17.28
N GLN A 33 8.48 13.30 17.31
CA GLN A 33 8.54 14.33 16.28
C GLN A 33 9.04 13.78 14.94
N THR A 34 10.03 12.88 14.91
CA THR A 34 10.50 12.25 13.67
C THR A 34 9.42 11.39 13.04
N LEU A 35 8.70 10.57 13.81
CA LEU A 35 7.58 9.76 13.30
C LEU A 35 6.44 10.63 12.75
N VAL A 36 6.12 11.74 13.43
CA VAL A 36 5.12 12.70 12.95
C VAL A 36 5.59 13.42 11.67
N GLN A 37 6.88 13.75 11.59
CA GLN A 37 7.49 14.36 10.42
C GLN A 37 7.52 13.39 9.23
N GLU A 38 7.86 12.12 9.45
CA GLU A 38 7.83 11.04 8.45
C GLU A 38 6.40 10.79 7.94
N GLN A 39 5.40 10.77 8.83
CA GLN A 39 3.99 10.72 8.42
C GLN A 39 3.58 11.93 7.58
N ARG A 40 3.99 13.15 7.99
CA ARG A 40 3.72 14.36 7.20
C ARG A 40 4.42 14.31 5.84
N ASN A 41 5.64 13.78 5.78
CA ASN A 41 6.38 13.63 4.53
C ASN A 41 5.71 12.60 3.63
N ALA A 42 5.23 11.46 4.15
CA ALA A 42 4.48 10.46 3.41
C ALA A 42 3.14 11.00 2.86
N LEU A 43 2.50 11.92 3.58
CA LEU A 43 1.26 12.58 3.18
C LEU A 43 1.47 13.87 2.37
N SER A 44 2.72 14.26 2.12
CA SER A 44 3.04 15.39 1.25
C SER A 44 2.65 15.05 -0.19
N MET A 45 2.11 16.01 -0.93
CA MET A 45 1.79 15.80 -2.36
C MET A 45 2.99 15.37 -3.21
N LYS A 46 4.23 15.59 -2.74
CA LYS A 46 5.45 15.17 -3.43
C LYS A 46 5.92 13.77 -3.06
N SER A 47 5.31 13.12 -2.07
CA SER A 47 5.71 11.78 -1.61
C SER A 47 5.61 10.73 -2.72
N ALA A 48 4.65 10.87 -3.64
CA ALA A 48 4.49 10.01 -4.80
C ALA A 48 5.74 9.94 -5.70
N PHE A 49 6.57 11.00 -5.72
CA PHE A 49 7.78 11.08 -6.54
C PHE A 49 9.06 10.75 -5.77
N ASN A 50 9.00 10.65 -4.44
CA ASN A 50 10.14 10.39 -3.57
C ASN A 50 9.78 9.24 -2.62
N TYR A 51 9.78 8.03 -3.15
CA TYR A 51 9.52 6.83 -2.35
C TYR A 51 10.62 6.60 -1.31
N GLN A 52 10.22 6.31 -0.07
CA GLN A 52 11.11 6.02 1.06
C GLN A 52 10.77 4.65 1.62
N SER A 53 11.69 3.67 1.51
CA SER A 53 11.44 2.27 1.90
C SER A 53 11.21 2.06 3.39
N GLU A 54 11.58 3.02 4.22
CA GLU A 54 11.48 2.97 5.67
C GLU A 54 10.05 3.23 6.14
N ILE A 55 9.22 3.81 5.28
CA ILE A 55 7.84 4.18 5.59
C ILE A 55 6.92 3.02 5.21
N ASP A 56 6.14 2.58 6.19
CA ASP A 56 5.10 1.59 5.98
C ASP A 56 3.82 2.24 5.41
N TYR A 57 3.83 2.49 4.10
CA TYR A 57 2.73 3.13 3.39
C TYR A 57 1.40 2.35 3.46
N LEU A 58 1.45 1.01 3.61
CA LEU A 58 0.26 0.16 3.62
C LEU A 58 -0.60 0.42 4.86
N ASN A 59 0.04 0.76 5.99
CA ASN A 59 -0.63 1.03 7.25
C ASN A 59 -1.05 2.50 7.43
N ILE A 60 -0.76 3.38 6.46
CA ILE A 60 -1.22 4.77 6.49
C ILE A 60 -2.66 4.84 5.98
N LYS A 61 -3.61 4.97 6.91
CA LYS A 61 -5.07 5.04 6.61
C LYS A 61 -5.42 6.09 5.55
N ALA A 62 -4.77 7.25 5.57
CA ALA A 62 -5.04 8.32 4.61
C ALA A 62 -4.60 8.01 3.17
N LEU A 63 -3.75 6.99 2.96
CA LEU A 63 -3.37 6.51 1.63
C LEU A 63 -4.23 5.32 1.17
N GLN A 64 -5.15 4.85 2.01
CA GLN A 64 -6.04 3.76 1.64
C GLN A 64 -7.18 4.26 0.74
N ILE A 65 -7.05 3.99 -0.56
CA ILE A 65 -8.04 4.35 -1.60
C ILE A 65 -9.34 3.51 -1.46
N GLY A 66 -9.24 2.33 -0.85
CA GLY A 66 -10.38 1.43 -0.61
C GLY A 66 -10.80 0.61 -1.83
N ARG A 67 -12.01 0.04 -1.77
CA ARG A 67 -12.58 -0.83 -2.83
C ARG A 67 -13.34 -0.01 -3.87
N MET A 68 -13.26 -0.44 -5.13
CA MET A 68 -14.08 0.10 -6.22
C MET A 68 -15.51 -0.42 -6.10
N THR A 69 -16.38 0.37 -5.46
CA THR A 69 -17.76 -0.01 -5.13
C THR A 69 -18.80 0.81 -5.87
N ILE A 70 -18.41 1.96 -6.43
CA ILE A 70 -19.31 2.84 -7.16
C ILE A 70 -19.34 2.41 -8.61
N LEU A 71 -20.51 2.37 -9.25
CA LEU A 71 -20.63 2.15 -10.68
C LEU A 71 -20.92 3.48 -11.38
N CYS A 72 -20.22 3.74 -12.48
CA CYS A 72 -20.54 4.87 -13.33
C CYS A 72 -21.90 4.64 -14.01
N PRO A 73 -22.86 5.58 -13.93
CA PRO A 73 -24.18 5.40 -14.55
C PRO A 73 -24.14 5.43 -16.09
N LYS A 74 -23.05 5.94 -16.68
CA LYS A 74 -22.92 6.07 -18.14
C LYS A 74 -22.20 4.89 -18.78
N CYS A 75 -21.03 4.52 -18.26
CA CYS A 75 -20.20 3.44 -18.82
C CYS A 75 -20.16 2.15 -17.97
N HIS A 76 -20.85 2.11 -16.83
CA HIS A 76 -20.87 0.97 -15.90
C HIS A 76 -19.49 0.56 -15.34
N ALA A 77 -18.45 1.38 -15.56
CA ALA A 77 -17.15 1.17 -14.96
C ALA A 77 -17.24 1.25 -13.43
N LYS A 78 -16.53 0.35 -12.74
CA LYS A 78 -16.33 0.43 -11.29
C LYS A 78 -15.41 1.62 -10.98
N LYS A 79 -15.70 2.31 -9.88
CA LYS A 79 -15.03 3.53 -9.43
C LYS A 79 -14.76 3.49 -7.94
N TRP A 80 -13.73 4.22 -7.51
CA TRP A 80 -13.55 4.53 -6.10
C TRP A 80 -14.49 5.65 -5.66
N LYS A 81 -14.76 5.70 -4.35
CA LYS A 81 -15.69 6.68 -3.76
C LYS A 81 -15.24 8.12 -4.03
N ASP A 82 -13.94 8.39 -3.90
CA ASP A 82 -13.35 9.72 -4.02
C ASP A 82 -12.74 9.97 -5.42
N GLU A 83 -13.09 9.15 -6.41
CA GLU A 83 -12.60 9.28 -7.78
C GLU A 83 -13.37 10.36 -8.55
N THR A 84 -12.62 11.25 -9.22
CA THR A 84 -13.19 12.34 -10.03
C THR A 84 -14.20 11.81 -11.06
N HIS A 85 -15.34 12.50 -11.20
CA HIS A 85 -16.48 12.05 -12.03
C HIS A 85 -16.08 11.69 -13.47
N ARG A 86 -15.11 12.42 -14.06
CA ARG A 86 -14.74 12.34 -15.47
C ARG A 86 -13.66 11.29 -15.80
N LEU A 87 -13.08 10.61 -14.81
CA LEU A 87 -11.92 9.73 -15.07
C LEU A 87 -12.28 8.50 -15.92
N CYS A 88 -13.48 7.95 -15.74
CA CYS A 88 -13.91 6.70 -16.38
C CYS A 88 -14.39 6.83 -17.84
N CYS A 89 -15.13 7.90 -18.19
CA CYS A 89 -15.71 8.06 -19.53
C CYS A 89 -15.84 9.53 -19.95
N ALA A 90 -15.12 10.44 -19.29
CA ALA A 90 -15.23 11.88 -19.50
C ALA A 90 -16.68 12.39 -19.44
N ASP A 91 -17.47 11.83 -18.53
CA ASP A 91 -18.91 12.08 -18.39
C ASP A 91 -19.72 11.64 -19.62
N GLY A 92 -19.42 10.46 -20.15
CA GLY A 92 -20.15 9.84 -21.27
C GLY A 92 -19.70 10.31 -22.66
N LYS A 93 -18.65 11.13 -22.73
CA LYS A 93 -18.04 11.52 -24.01
C LYS A 93 -17.27 10.36 -24.65
N VAL A 94 -16.73 9.47 -23.82
CA VAL A 94 -16.08 8.23 -24.29
C VAL A 94 -17.12 7.12 -24.25
N VAL A 95 -17.54 6.67 -25.43
CA VAL A 95 -18.36 5.48 -25.60
C VAL A 95 -17.42 4.31 -25.82
N LEU A 96 -17.28 3.46 -24.80
CA LEU A 96 -16.58 2.19 -24.94
C LEU A 96 -17.48 1.28 -25.78
N HIS A 97 -16.91 0.68 -26.83
CA HIS A 97 -17.61 -0.35 -27.57
C HIS A 97 -17.89 -1.53 -26.64
N GLN A 98 -19.06 -2.15 -26.78
CA GLN A 98 -19.31 -3.42 -26.12
C GLN A 98 -18.31 -4.43 -26.66
N PHE A 99 -17.63 -5.13 -25.77
CA PHE A 99 -16.75 -6.22 -26.16
C PHE A 99 -17.60 -7.28 -26.85
N GLU A 100 -17.17 -7.70 -28.03
CA GLU A 100 -17.75 -8.87 -28.66
C GLU A 100 -17.56 -10.07 -27.74
N ASP A 101 -18.56 -10.95 -27.74
CA ASP A 101 -18.48 -12.18 -27.00
C ASP A 101 -17.27 -12.99 -27.47
N LEU A 102 -16.51 -13.50 -26.50
CA LEU A 102 -15.36 -14.31 -26.82
C LEU A 102 -15.80 -15.56 -27.61
N PRO A 103 -15.10 -15.98 -28.67
CA PRO A 103 -15.46 -17.16 -29.43
C PRO A 103 -15.59 -18.40 -28.54
N ASP A 104 -16.59 -19.24 -28.80
CA ASP A 104 -16.94 -20.39 -27.96
C ASP A 104 -15.77 -21.34 -27.69
N LEU A 105 -14.90 -21.52 -28.70
CA LEU A 105 -13.69 -22.32 -28.54
C LEU A 105 -12.79 -21.76 -27.44
N ILE A 106 -12.52 -20.46 -27.45
CA ILE A 106 -11.66 -19.82 -26.46
C ILE A 106 -12.33 -19.84 -25.08
N LYS A 107 -13.65 -19.62 -25.01
CA LYS A 107 -14.42 -19.78 -23.75
C LYS A 107 -14.22 -21.18 -23.17
N SER A 108 -14.40 -22.23 -23.98
CA SER A 108 -14.23 -23.62 -23.54
C SER A 108 -12.80 -23.98 -23.12
N LEU A 109 -11.79 -23.37 -23.75
CA LEU A 109 -10.39 -23.53 -23.39
C LEU A 109 -10.04 -22.84 -22.06
N ILE A 110 -10.64 -21.68 -21.78
CA ILE A 110 -10.43 -20.93 -20.54
C ILE A 110 -11.17 -21.58 -19.36
N ASP A 111 -12.39 -22.06 -19.60
CA ASP A 111 -13.25 -22.67 -18.58
C ASP A 111 -12.83 -24.11 -18.20
N ASN A 112 -11.73 -24.61 -18.76
CA ASN A 112 -11.23 -25.99 -18.59
C ASN A 112 -12.22 -27.09 -19.04
N SER A 113 -13.21 -26.75 -19.86
CA SER A 113 -14.19 -27.71 -20.39
C SER A 113 -13.67 -28.43 -21.63
N HIS A 114 -12.68 -27.86 -22.33
CA HIS A 114 -12.09 -28.46 -23.52
C HIS A 114 -10.88 -29.36 -23.19
N PRO A 115 -10.69 -30.52 -23.86
CA PRO A 115 -9.53 -31.40 -23.62
C PRO A 115 -8.17 -30.72 -23.80
N LEU A 116 -8.10 -29.71 -24.67
CA LEU A 116 -6.87 -28.95 -24.95
C LEU A 116 -6.62 -27.77 -23.99
N SER A 117 -7.47 -27.55 -22.98
CA SER A 117 -7.36 -26.40 -22.08
C SER A 117 -5.98 -26.32 -21.42
N LYS A 118 -5.47 -27.46 -20.93
CA LYS A 118 -4.13 -27.54 -20.33
C LYS A 118 -3.03 -27.11 -21.31
N HIS A 119 -3.06 -27.66 -22.53
CA HIS A 119 -2.10 -27.30 -23.57
C HIS A 119 -2.18 -25.81 -23.93
N PHE A 120 -3.39 -25.26 -24.00
CA PHE A 120 -3.63 -23.84 -24.27
C PHE A 120 -2.99 -22.94 -23.20
N PHE A 121 -3.18 -23.24 -21.91
CA PHE A 121 -2.54 -22.47 -20.84
C PHE A 121 -1.01 -22.60 -20.86
N ASP A 122 -0.50 -23.84 -21.01
CA ASP A 122 0.94 -24.13 -21.07
C ASP A 122 1.64 -23.40 -22.23
N ASN A 123 0.94 -23.19 -23.35
CA ASN A 123 1.47 -22.55 -24.55
C ASN A 123 0.90 -21.15 -24.82
N SER A 124 0.19 -20.54 -23.86
CA SER A 124 -0.48 -19.23 -24.01
C SER A 124 0.43 -18.14 -24.55
N ARG A 125 1.68 -18.06 -24.07
CA ARG A 125 2.70 -17.13 -24.57
C ARG A 125 2.99 -17.31 -26.05
N ARG A 126 3.13 -18.56 -26.52
CA ARG A 126 3.41 -18.85 -27.94
C ARG A 126 2.26 -18.43 -28.82
N TYR A 127 1.03 -18.74 -28.43
CA TYR A 127 -0.16 -18.30 -29.14
C TYR A 127 -0.24 -16.77 -29.22
N ASN A 128 0.00 -16.06 -28.11
CA ASN A 128 -0.01 -14.59 -28.10
C ASN A 128 1.07 -13.97 -28.99
N THR A 129 2.27 -14.57 -29.05
CA THR A 129 3.36 -14.10 -29.93
C THR A 129 3.02 -14.26 -31.41
N LEU A 130 2.23 -15.27 -31.80
CA LEU A 130 1.80 -15.44 -33.19
C LEU A 130 0.85 -14.33 -33.67
N PHE A 131 0.11 -13.70 -32.75
CA PHE A 131 -0.76 -12.54 -33.04
C PHE A 131 -0.04 -11.19 -32.93
N GLN A 132 1.27 -11.19 -32.66
CA GLN A 132 2.06 -9.98 -32.47
C GLN A 132 2.51 -9.32 -33.80
N ILE A 133 2.15 -9.92 -34.93
CA ILE A 133 2.46 -9.47 -36.31
C ILE A 133 1.33 -8.64 -36.96
N THR A 134 0.35 -8.20 -36.19
CA THR A 134 -0.77 -7.33 -36.62
C THR A 134 -0.79 -6.04 -35.82
#